data_AF-A0A9D2EAE9-F1
#
_entry.id   AF-A0A9D2EAE9-F1
#
_cell.length_a   1.000
_cell.length_b   1.000
_cell.length_c   1.000
_cell.angle_alpha   90.00
_cell.angle_beta   90.00
_cell.angle_gamma   90.00
#
_symmetry.space_group_name_H-M   'P 1'
#
loop_
_entity.id
_entity.type
_entity.pdbx_description
1 polymer ?
#
loop_
_entity_poly.entity_id
_entity_poly.type
_entity_poly.pdbx_seq_one_letter_code
_entity_poly.pdbx_strand_id
1 'polypeptide(L)' 'MTDLPTASGSFGDKPTLTFPDSPAPAELAVQVLSPGDGPLVEAGQTIEVNYYGEVWGGSMFDNSYDRGSSIEFPIGVGTV' A
#
# COMPACT_ATOMS: atom_id res chain seq x y z
N MET A 1 10.77 -6.82 18.44
CA MET A 1 10.68 -6.01 17.21
C MET A 1 10.09 -6.94 16.17
N THR A 2 8.89 -6.68 15.68
CA THR A 2 8.27 -7.50 14.63
C THR A 2 8.82 -7.00 13.31
N ASP A 3 9.43 -7.88 12.52
CA ASP A 3 9.95 -7.51 11.21
C ASP A 3 8.77 -7.25 10.26
N LEU A 4 8.83 -6.13 9.54
CA LEU A 4 7.82 -5.78 8.55
C LEU A 4 8.17 -6.38 7.18
N PRO A 5 7.19 -6.60 6.30
CA PRO A 5 7.46 -6.98 4.92
C PRO A 5 8.27 -5.89 4.23
N THR A 6 9.12 -6.31 3.30
CA THR A 6 9.88 -5.38 2.45
C THR A 6 9.25 -5.30 1.08
N ALA A 7 9.27 -4.12 0.46
CA ALA A 7 8.86 -3.94 -0.92
C ALA A 7 10.06 -3.57 -1.78
N SER A 8 10.10 -4.12 -3.00
CA SER A 8 11.12 -3.84 -4.00
C SER A 8 10.48 -3.48 -5.34
N GLY A 9 11.23 -2.75 -6.18
CA GLY A 9 10.74 -2.15 -7.43
C GLY A 9 11.04 -0.66 -7.50
N SER A 10 10.88 -0.07 -8.68
CA SER A 10 10.98 1.39 -8.84
C SER A 10 9.64 2.05 -8.56
N PHE A 11 9.66 3.33 -8.19
CA PHE A 11 8.43 4.11 -8.07
C PHE A 11 7.63 4.07 -9.39
N GLY A 12 6.35 3.71 -9.31
CA GLY A 12 5.45 3.58 -10.46
C GLY A 12 5.35 2.17 -11.04
N ASP A 13 6.31 1.28 -10.76
CA ASP A 13 6.25 -0.12 -11.18
C ASP A 13 5.45 -0.98 -10.20
N LYS A 14 4.97 -2.14 -10.67
CA LYS A 14 4.35 -3.14 -9.78
C LYS A 14 5.39 -3.62 -8.75
N PRO A 15 5.17 -3.43 -7.44
CA PRO A 15 6.14 -3.83 -6.44
C PRO A 15 6.17 -5.35 -6.27
N THR A 16 7.28 -5.87 -5.75
CA THR A 16 7.37 -7.23 -5.21
C THR A 16 7.50 -7.15 -3.69
N LEU A 17 6.59 -7.82 -2.97
CA LEU A 17 6.60 -7.90 -1.52
C LEU A 17 7.32 -9.16 -1.05
N THR A 18 8.14 -9.04 -0.01
CA THR A 18 8.79 -10.16 0.68
C THR A 18 8.42 -10.13 2.15
N PHE A 19 7.72 -11.17 2.60
CA PHE A 19 7.24 -11.31 3.97
C PHE A 19 8.22 -12.12 4.83
N PRO A 20 8.44 -11.75 6.09
CA PRO A 20 9.19 -12.58 7.03
C PRO A 20 8.35 -13.75 7.52
N ASP A 21 9.00 -14.80 8.03
CA ASP A 21 8.35 -15.96 8.65
C ASP A 21 7.72 -15.65 10.02
N SER A 22 7.93 -14.44 10.53
CA SER A 22 7.34 -13.98 11.78
C SER A 22 5.84 -13.67 11.62
N PRO A 23 5.03 -13.82 12.69
CA PRO A 23 3.62 -13.46 12.63
C PRO A 23 3.41 -11.98 12.30
N ALA A 24 2.31 -11.68 11.62
CA ALA A 24 1.87 -10.30 11.39
C ALA A 24 1.76 -9.53 12.72
N PRO A 25 2.11 -8.23 12.75
CA PRO A 25 1.87 -7.38 13.91
C PRO A 25 0.39 -7.34 14.30
N ALA A 26 0.11 -7.17 15.59
CA ALA A 26 -1.27 -7.03 16.09
C ALA A 26 -1.89 -5.67 15.73
N GLU A 27 -1.06 -4.65 15.49
CA GLU A 27 -1.47 -3.29 15.15
C GLU A 27 -1.08 -2.94 13.72
N LEU A 28 -1.75 -1.96 13.14
CA LEU A 28 -1.40 -1.42 11.82
C LEU A 28 -0.02 -0.76 11.88
N ALA A 29 0.86 -1.16 10.97
CA ALA A 29 2.16 -0.54 10.75
C ALA A 29 2.19 0.13 9.38
N VAL A 30 2.87 1.29 9.30
CA VAL A 30 3.06 2.04 8.05
C VAL A 30 4.53 2.40 7.91
N GLN A 31 5.08 2.17 6.72
CA GLN A 31 6.44 2.57 6.38
C GLN A 31 6.45 3.35 5.07
N VAL A 32 7.01 4.56 5.10
CA VAL A 32 7.23 5.38 3.90
C VAL A 32 8.57 4.99 3.29
N LEU A 33 8.55 4.47 2.06
CA LEU A 33 9.76 4.08 1.33
C LEU A 33 10.36 5.23 0.53
N SER A 34 9.50 6.10 -0.02
CA SER A 34 9.87 7.30 -0.75
C SER A 34 8.86 8.39 -0.43
N PRO A 35 9.26 9.47 0.27
CA PRO A 35 8.37 10.58 0.54
C PRO A 35 8.11 11.40 -0.73
N GLY A 36 6.86 11.83 -0.92
CA GLY A 36 6.53 12.82 -1.94
C GLY A 36 6.72 14.24 -1.41
N ASP A 37 6.93 15.19 -2.33
CA ASP A 37 7.15 16.62 -2.01
C ASP A 37 5.87 17.47 -2.15
N GLY A 38 4.72 16.82 -2.33
CA GLY A 38 3.42 17.47 -2.50
C GLY A 38 2.81 17.97 -1.17
N PRO A 39 1.71 18.73 -1.25
CA PRO A 39 0.96 19.13 -0.05
C PRO A 39 0.36 17.92 0.67
N LEU A 40 0.10 18.07 1.96
CA LEU A 40 -0.59 17.06 2.75
C LEU A 40 -2.04 16.89 2.24
N VAL A 41 -2.47 15.64 2.13
CA VAL A 41 -3.86 15.30 1.79
C VAL A 41 -4.76 15.53 3.00
N GLU A 42 -5.89 16.20 2.78
CA GLU A 42 -6.88 16.53 3.80
C GLU A 42 -8.15 15.69 3.67
N ALA A 43 -8.92 15.58 4.75
CA ALA A 43 -10.21 14.89 4.73
C ALA A 43 -11.18 15.57 3.75
N GLY A 44 -11.93 14.77 2.99
CA GLY A 44 -12.83 15.20 1.92
C GLY A 44 -12.17 15.31 0.55
N GLN A 45 -10.84 15.23 0.45
CA GLN A 45 -10.14 15.16 -0.83
C GLN A 45 -10.22 13.75 -1.43
N THR A 46 -10.22 13.69 -2.76
CA THR A 46 -10.07 12.44 -3.52
C THR A 46 -8.62 12.26 -3.90
N ILE A 47 -8.07 11.07 -3.66
CA ILE A 47 -6.76 10.65 -4.16
C ILE A 47 -6.91 9.61 -5.26
N GLU A 48 -5.96 9.58 -6.18
CA GLU A 48 -5.81 8.53 -7.17
C GLU A 48 -4.55 7.74 -6.85
N VAL A 49 -4.65 6.41 -6.76
CA VAL A 49 -3.54 5.54 -6.36
C VAL A 49 -3.42 4.30 -7.24
N ASN A 50 -2.18 3.83 -7.38
CA ASN A 50 -1.90 2.44 -7.67
C ASN A 50 -1.64 1.69 -6.36
N TYR A 51 -2.10 0.45 -6.26
CA TYR A 51 -1.89 -0.41 -5.10
C TYR A 51 -1.70 -1.87 -5.50
N TYR A 52 -1.04 -2.61 -4.62
CA TYR A 52 -0.87 -4.04 -4.69
C TYR A 52 -1.11 -4.60 -3.28
N GLY A 53 -2.10 -5.49 -3.15
CA GLY A 53 -2.55 -6.06 -1.89
C GLY A 53 -2.26 -7.55 -1.82
N GLU A 54 -1.58 -7.98 -0.76
CA GLU A 54 -1.23 -9.38 -0.51
C GLU A 54 -1.51 -9.76 0.94
N VAL A 55 -2.01 -10.97 1.16
CA VAL A 55 -2.20 -11.53 2.50
C VAL A 55 -0.83 -11.85 3.09
N TRP A 56 -0.61 -11.59 4.38
CA TRP A 56 0.67 -11.85 5.04
C TRP A 56 1.16 -13.28 4.82
N GLY A 57 2.30 -13.44 4.12
CA GLY A 57 2.86 -14.75 3.76
C GLY A 57 1.94 -15.63 2.89
N GLY A 58 0.94 -15.02 2.26
CA GLY A 58 -0.11 -15.69 1.50
C GLY A 58 -0.13 -15.27 0.03
N SER A 59 -1.32 -15.21 -0.56
CA SER A 59 -1.49 -14.82 -1.95
C SER A 59 -1.92 -13.36 -2.08
N MET A 60 -1.54 -12.76 -3.22
CA MET A 60 -2.11 -11.51 -3.69
C MET A 60 -3.65 -11.62 -3.77
N PHE A 61 -4.35 -10.60 -3.27
CA PHE A 61 -5.82 -10.56 -3.27
C PHE A 61 -6.37 -9.54 -4.27
N ASP A 62 -5.65 -8.44 -4.53
CA ASP A 62 -6.04 -7.43 -5.51
C ASP A 62 -4.84 -6.56 -5.91
N ASN A 63 -4.84 -6.04 -7.14
CA ASN A 63 -3.81 -5.12 -7.62
C ASN A 63 -4.27 -4.26 -8.80
N SER A 64 -3.85 -3.00 -8.84
CA SER A 64 -4.17 -2.05 -9.92
C SER A 64 -3.27 -2.18 -11.15
N TYR A 65 -2.04 -2.65 -10.94
CA TYR A 65 -1.01 -2.71 -11.98
C TYR A 65 -1.34 -3.71 -13.09
N ASP A 66 -1.81 -4.92 -12.73
CA ASP A 66 -2.22 -5.95 -13.70
C ASP A 66 -3.54 -5.57 -14.38
N ARG A 67 -4.40 -4.84 -13.67
CA ARG A 67 -5.63 -4.27 -14.24
C ARG A 67 -5.35 -3.14 -15.23
N GLY A 68 -4.21 -2.46 -15.11
CA GLY A 68 -3.83 -1.33 -15.96
C GLY A 68 -4.60 -0.04 -15.67
N SER A 69 -5.32 0.03 -14.54
CA SER A 69 -6.03 1.24 -14.13
C SER A 69 -5.91 1.47 -12.62
N SER A 70 -5.59 2.70 -12.26
CA SER A 70 -5.61 3.25 -10.90
C SER A 70 -7.02 3.21 -10.30
N ILE A 71 -7.11 3.52 -9.01
CA ILE A 71 -8.38 3.71 -8.31
C ILE A 71 -8.39 5.07 -7.61
N GLU A 72 -9.57 5.69 -7.60
CA GLU A 72 -9.86 6.91 -6.86
C GLU A 72 -10.56 6.60 -5.53
N PHE A 73 -10.10 7.22 -4.44
CA PHE A 73 -10.69 7.07 -3.11
C PHE A 73 -10.85 8.42 -2.41
N PRO A 74 -12.01 8.71 -1.77
CA PRO A 74 -12.16 9.86 -0.90
C PRO A 74 -11.52 9.58 0.48
N ILE A 75 -10.77 10.55 1.01
CA ILE A 75 -10.04 10.40 2.27
C ILE A 75 -10.83 10.97 3.44
N GLY A 76 -10.88 10.24 4.57
CA GLY A 76 -11.43 10.75 5.83
C GLY A 76 -12.96 10.87 5.88
N VAL A 77 -13.69 10.21 4.97
CA VAL A 77 -15.17 10.29 4.89
C VAL A 77 -15.89 9.03 5.39
N GLY A 78 -15.17 8.01 5.85
CA GLY A 78 -15.77 6.79 6.42
C GLY A 78 -16.31 5.79 5.39
N THR A 79 -15.87 5.89 4.14
CA THR A 79 -16.24 4.98 3.05
C THR A 79 -14.98 4.30 2.51
N VAL A 80 -14.98 2.97 2.44
CA VAL A 80 -13.98 2.13 1.75
C VAL A 80 -14.70 0.99 1.04
#